data_AF-A0A550HMW7-F1
#
_entry.id   AF-A0A550HMW7-F1
#
_cell.length_a   1.000
_cell.length_b   1.000
_cell.length_c   1.000
_cell.angle_alpha   90.00
_cell.angle_beta   90.00
_cell.angle_gamma   90.00
#
_symmetry.space_group_name_H-M   'P 1'
#
loop_
_entity.id
_entity.type
_entity.pdbx_description
1 polymer ?
#
loop_
_entity_poly.entity_id
_entity_poly.type
_entity_poly.pdbx_seq_one_letter_code
_entity_poly.pdbx_strand_id
1 'polypeptide(L)'
;MGKTSMPLDDIRVLDLTHVWFGPWCTMMMADMGAEVIRVEPPWGAIDRLAEGALFGGASYTFHHLNINKKDLTLNLKDPDGLAIFKEMVKKSDVVVQNFSPGTMESLGLGYEVLKELNPKVIYAALSGFGQYGPYREWRSYAMIAEAMSGHTMLTGENADPNGPPIEMAQAYGDLGPGTMAVMAILMALRHRDRTGIGQMIDVAQLDCMVAYNTAITGYLLSGLKPLELREKFPRGRGAGGIFKTKDGGWIRMTAFGPRALDRIVQHMGVEHDQITKEMFEEKTAQMTRDEAVKYYTDMGLPCAPILHVDETIADPHVNARDMFIEMDHPLAGHIKLINFPVKFSETPAQLKTPAPTLGQHNKEVLTEVLGYSEERIKELVSKGVISYPG
;
A
#
# COMPACT_ATOMS: atom_id res chain seq x y z
N MET A 1 -10.36 32.28 7.00
CA MET A 1 -9.68 31.50 5.96
C MET A 1 -10.71 30.54 5.41
N GLY A 2 -10.99 30.58 4.10
CA GLY A 2 -11.96 29.66 3.49
C GLY A 2 -11.54 28.22 3.74
N LYS A 3 -12.50 27.32 3.93
CA LYS A 3 -12.28 25.88 4.08
C LYS A 3 -11.43 25.43 2.88
N THR A 4 -10.15 25.13 3.10
CA THR A 4 -9.28 24.65 2.03
C THR A 4 -9.85 23.32 1.57
N SER A 5 -10.35 23.27 0.33
CA SER A 5 -10.82 22.05 -0.31
C SER A 5 -9.68 21.03 -0.36
N MET A 6 -9.96 19.78 -0.03
CA MET A 6 -8.94 18.73 -0.14
C MET A 6 -8.65 18.46 -1.63
N PRO A 7 -7.46 17.96 -2.00
CA PRO A 7 -7.05 17.88 -3.40
C PRO A 7 -7.96 17.03 -4.31
N LEU A 8 -8.75 16.11 -3.74
CA LEU A 8 -9.67 15.23 -4.46
C LEU A 8 -11.12 15.35 -3.98
N ASP A 9 -11.52 16.44 -3.31
CA ASP A 9 -12.89 16.55 -2.75
C ASP A 9 -14.00 16.71 -3.80
N ASP A 10 -13.63 16.87 -5.06
CA ASP A 10 -14.50 16.86 -6.23
C ASP A 10 -14.52 15.50 -6.97
N ILE A 11 -13.79 14.49 -6.48
CA ILE A 11 -13.64 13.18 -7.13
C ILE A 11 -14.44 12.11 -6.41
N ARG A 12 -15.25 11.35 -7.16
CA ARG A 12 -15.93 10.14 -6.69
C ARG A 12 -15.31 8.88 -7.28
N VAL A 13 -15.00 7.91 -6.42
CA VAL A 13 -14.38 6.63 -6.78
C VAL A 13 -15.33 5.48 -6.44
N LEU A 14 -15.58 4.60 -7.41
CA LEU A 14 -16.20 3.29 -7.17
C LEU A 14 -15.09 2.25 -6.96
N ASP A 15 -15.04 1.74 -5.74
CA ASP A 15 -14.01 0.81 -5.27
C ASP A 15 -14.57 -0.63 -5.26
N LEU A 16 -14.24 -1.41 -6.28
CA LEU A 16 -14.54 -2.84 -6.40
C LEU A 16 -13.37 -3.72 -5.95
N THR A 17 -12.52 -3.20 -5.06
CA THR A 17 -11.28 -3.86 -4.69
C THR A 17 -11.37 -4.62 -3.39
N HIS A 18 -10.47 -5.58 -3.21
CA HIS A 18 -10.37 -6.38 -1.98
C HIS A 18 -8.91 -6.67 -1.63
N VAL A 19 -8.68 -7.08 -0.38
CA VAL A 19 -7.38 -7.53 0.14
C VAL A 19 -6.44 -6.33 0.30
N TRP A 20 -5.25 -6.29 -0.31
CA TRP A 20 -4.26 -5.23 -0.04
C TRP A 20 -4.09 -4.24 -1.21
N PHE A 21 -3.92 -4.74 -2.43
CA PHE A 21 -3.48 -3.94 -3.59
C PHE A 21 -4.42 -2.77 -3.92
N GLY A 22 -5.66 -3.08 -4.27
CA GLY A 22 -6.65 -2.06 -4.61
C GLY A 22 -7.12 -1.25 -3.40
N PRO A 23 -7.38 -1.86 -2.23
CA PRO A 23 -7.81 -1.10 -1.06
C PRO A 23 -6.79 -0.08 -0.59
N TRP A 24 -5.49 -0.38 -0.68
CA TRP A 24 -4.41 0.58 -0.43
C TRP A 24 -4.52 1.81 -1.35
N CYS A 25 -4.69 1.57 -2.66
CA CYS A 25 -4.85 2.64 -3.65
C CYS A 25 -6.06 3.53 -3.32
N THR A 26 -7.24 2.95 -3.10
CA THR A 26 -8.47 3.71 -2.88
C THR A 26 -8.51 4.36 -1.51
N MET A 27 -7.90 3.78 -0.47
CA MET A 27 -7.72 4.41 0.83
C MET A 27 -6.90 5.71 0.70
N MET A 28 -5.76 5.66 0.01
CA MET A 28 -4.95 6.87 -0.21
C MET A 28 -5.74 7.98 -0.93
N MET A 29 -6.60 7.62 -1.88
CA MET A 29 -7.50 8.59 -2.53
C MET A 29 -8.53 9.17 -1.56
N ALA A 30 -9.13 8.34 -0.70
CA ALA A 30 -10.06 8.79 0.33
C ALA A 30 -9.39 9.75 1.33
N ASP A 31 -8.17 9.44 1.77
CA ASP A 31 -7.37 10.28 2.67
C ASP A 31 -7.03 11.66 2.06
N MET A 32 -6.87 11.70 0.74
CA MET A 32 -6.68 12.93 -0.05
C MET A 32 -7.99 13.63 -0.42
N GLY A 33 -9.13 13.11 0.05
CA GLY A 33 -10.44 13.77 0.02
C GLY A 33 -11.46 13.20 -0.96
N ALA A 34 -11.11 12.18 -1.75
CA ALA A 34 -12.07 11.58 -2.68
C ALA A 34 -13.24 10.92 -1.93
N GLU A 35 -14.44 11.03 -2.49
CA GLU A 35 -15.57 10.22 -2.05
C GLU A 35 -15.40 8.80 -2.59
N VAL A 36 -14.87 7.91 -1.76
CA VAL A 36 -14.64 6.51 -2.12
C VAL A 36 -15.81 5.67 -1.63
N ILE A 37 -16.55 5.10 -2.58
CA ILE A 37 -17.66 4.18 -2.34
C ILE A 37 -17.17 2.77 -2.63
N ARG A 38 -16.86 2.02 -1.56
CA ARG A 38 -16.57 0.61 -1.63
C ARG A 38 -17.84 -0.15 -1.98
N VAL A 39 -17.77 -0.95 -3.04
CA VAL A 39 -18.85 -1.82 -3.50
C VAL A 39 -18.47 -3.25 -3.20
N GLU A 40 -19.21 -3.90 -2.31
CA GLU A 40 -18.94 -5.27 -1.89
C GLU A 40 -20.22 -6.12 -1.87
N PRO A 41 -20.15 -7.47 -1.88
CA PRO A 41 -21.37 -8.26 -1.92
C PRO A 41 -22.16 -8.15 -0.62
N PRO A 42 -23.49 -8.41 -0.62
CA PRO A 42 -24.33 -8.31 0.57
C PRO A 42 -23.94 -9.20 1.76
N TRP A 43 -23.09 -10.20 1.54
CA TRP A 43 -22.56 -11.11 2.57
C TRP A 43 -21.14 -10.74 3.04
N GLY A 44 -20.58 -9.64 2.55
CA GLY A 44 -19.24 -9.18 2.89
C GLY A 44 -18.14 -9.67 1.94
N ALA A 45 -17.14 -8.83 1.70
CA ALA A 45 -15.92 -9.19 0.98
C ALA A 45 -14.96 -10.02 1.84
N ILE A 46 -14.10 -10.80 1.18
CA ILE A 46 -13.19 -11.77 1.82
C ILE A 46 -12.20 -11.13 2.79
N ASP A 47 -11.79 -9.89 2.52
CA ASP A 47 -10.81 -9.12 3.29
C ASP A 47 -11.37 -8.58 4.61
N ARG A 48 -12.69 -8.64 4.84
CA ARG A 48 -13.27 -8.49 6.18
C ARG A 48 -12.77 -9.58 7.13
N LEU A 49 -12.35 -10.73 6.59
CA LEU A 49 -11.76 -11.83 7.34
C LEU A 49 -10.24 -11.86 7.13
N ALA A 50 -9.52 -12.26 8.17
CA ALA A 50 -8.10 -12.55 8.11
C ALA A 50 -7.75 -13.59 9.19
N GLU A 51 -6.52 -14.09 9.16
CA GLU A 51 -5.99 -14.86 10.28
C GLU A 51 -5.91 -13.99 11.54
N GLY A 52 -6.31 -14.56 12.68
CA GLY A 52 -6.30 -13.89 13.98
C GLY A 52 -7.67 -13.35 14.41
N ALA A 53 -7.65 -12.32 15.26
CA ALA A 53 -8.84 -11.75 15.86
C ALA A 53 -9.58 -10.81 14.90
N LEU A 54 -10.92 -10.80 15.01
CA LEU A 54 -11.77 -9.81 14.38
C LEU A 54 -12.17 -8.75 15.42
N PHE A 55 -12.11 -7.49 15.03
CA PHE A 55 -12.47 -6.34 15.86
C PHE A 55 -13.73 -5.71 15.28
N GLY A 56 -14.85 -5.72 16.02
CA GLY A 56 -16.13 -5.26 15.48
C GLY A 56 -16.58 -6.01 14.21
N GLY A 57 -16.18 -7.28 14.07
CA GLY A 57 -16.54 -8.13 12.92
C GLY A 57 -15.62 -8.02 11.69
N ALA A 58 -14.53 -7.24 11.76
CA ALA A 58 -13.59 -7.10 10.65
C ALA A 58 -12.12 -7.30 11.08
N SER A 59 -11.28 -7.73 10.14
CA SER A 59 -9.84 -7.91 10.31
C SER A 59 -9.11 -6.59 10.57
N TYR A 60 -7.93 -6.65 11.19
CA TYR A 60 -7.10 -5.45 11.39
C TYR A 60 -6.63 -4.84 10.05
N THR A 61 -6.46 -5.65 9.00
CA THR A 61 -6.14 -5.18 7.66
C THR A 61 -7.32 -4.42 7.04
N PHE A 62 -8.56 -4.88 7.24
CA PHE A 62 -9.74 -4.16 6.78
C PHE A 62 -9.87 -2.80 7.48
N HIS A 63 -9.67 -2.75 8.80
CA HIS A 63 -9.66 -1.50 9.57
C HIS A 63 -8.61 -0.52 9.05
N HIS A 64 -7.43 -1.01 8.68
CA HIS A 64 -6.37 -0.18 8.15
C HIS A 64 -6.67 0.31 6.73
N LEU A 65 -7.10 -0.56 5.83
CA LEU A 65 -7.16 -0.29 4.39
C LEU A 65 -8.50 0.30 3.89
N ASN A 66 -9.45 0.56 4.79
CA ASN A 66 -10.78 1.07 4.42
C ASN A 66 -11.22 2.30 5.23
N ILE A 67 -10.29 2.96 5.93
CA ILE A 67 -10.51 4.28 6.54
C ILE A 67 -11.04 5.26 5.49
N ASN A 68 -11.90 6.20 5.90
CA ASN A 68 -12.52 7.23 5.06
C ASN A 68 -13.46 6.73 3.95
N LYS A 69 -13.66 5.42 3.77
CA LYS A 69 -14.53 4.88 2.73
C LYS A 69 -15.99 4.80 3.18
N LYS A 70 -16.90 4.99 2.23
CA LYS A 70 -18.31 4.59 2.34
C LYS A 70 -18.46 3.14 1.89
N ASP A 71 -19.43 2.43 2.44
CA ASP A 71 -19.73 1.04 2.10
C ASP A 71 -21.12 0.91 1.50
N LEU A 72 -21.17 0.42 0.27
CA LEU A 72 -22.37 0.06 -0.46
C LEU A 72 -22.32 -1.44 -0.75
N THR A 73 -23.21 -2.21 -0.14
CA THR A 73 -23.38 -3.59 -0.57
C THR A 73 -24.15 -3.65 -1.87
N LEU A 74 -23.72 -4.49 -2.81
CA LEU A 74 -24.40 -4.69 -4.07
C LEU A 74 -24.12 -6.08 -4.63
N ASN A 75 -25.17 -6.85 -4.91
CA ASN A 75 -25.06 -8.14 -5.57
C ASN A 75 -24.88 -7.95 -7.08
N LEU A 76 -23.63 -7.90 -7.55
CA LEU A 76 -23.31 -7.75 -8.97
C LEU A 76 -23.61 -8.99 -9.82
N LYS A 77 -24.15 -10.07 -9.25
CA LYS A 77 -24.70 -11.20 -10.01
C LYS A 77 -26.19 -11.02 -10.30
N ASP A 78 -26.86 -10.09 -9.62
CA ASP A 78 -28.26 -9.75 -9.85
C ASP A 78 -28.36 -8.65 -10.93
N PRO A 79 -29.28 -8.77 -11.90
CA PRO A 79 -29.52 -7.72 -12.90
C PRO A 79 -29.83 -6.33 -12.31
N ASP A 80 -30.58 -6.25 -11.21
CA ASP A 80 -30.86 -4.98 -10.52
C ASP A 80 -29.55 -4.39 -9.94
N GLY A 81 -28.68 -5.25 -9.39
CA GLY A 81 -27.37 -4.85 -8.87
C GLY A 81 -26.46 -4.31 -9.97
N LEU A 82 -26.39 -5.00 -11.11
CA LEU A 82 -25.64 -4.53 -12.29
C LEU A 82 -26.17 -3.19 -12.82
N ALA A 83 -27.49 -3.03 -12.89
CA ALA A 83 -28.12 -1.80 -13.34
C ALA A 83 -27.78 -0.62 -12.41
N ILE A 84 -27.86 -0.82 -11.09
CA ILE A 84 -27.48 0.17 -10.09
C ILE A 84 -26.02 0.59 -10.25
N PHE A 85 -25.10 -0.37 -10.38
CA PHE A 85 -23.68 -0.05 -10.56
C PHE A 85 -23.44 0.77 -11.82
N LYS A 86 -24.11 0.44 -12.94
CA LYS A 86 -24.01 1.20 -14.19
C LYS A 86 -24.52 2.64 -14.05
N GLU A 87 -25.58 2.88 -13.28
CA GLU A 87 -26.03 4.24 -12.97
C GLU A 87 -25.02 4.99 -12.09
N MET A 88 -24.41 4.32 -11.12
CA MET A 88 -23.34 4.90 -10.29
C MET A 88 -22.13 5.33 -11.14
N VAL A 89 -21.74 4.55 -12.15
CA VAL A 89 -20.64 4.88 -13.07
C VAL A 89 -20.89 6.19 -13.81
N LYS A 90 -22.13 6.50 -14.18
CA LYS A 90 -22.49 7.79 -14.82
C LYS A 90 -22.33 9.00 -13.89
N LYS A 91 -22.23 8.77 -12.58
CA LYS A 91 -22.11 9.78 -11.52
C LYS A 91 -20.76 9.77 -10.83
N SER A 92 -19.80 8.99 -11.34
CA SER A 92 -18.49 8.79 -10.72
C SER A 92 -17.36 9.09 -11.70
N ASP A 93 -16.19 9.37 -11.16
CA ASP A 93 -15.01 9.79 -11.92
C ASP A 93 -14.07 8.61 -12.20
N VAL A 94 -13.94 7.72 -11.22
CA VAL A 94 -12.97 6.62 -11.23
C VAL A 94 -13.68 5.32 -10.85
N VAL A 95 -13.33 4.23 -11.53
CA VAL A 95 -13.65 2.86 -11.14
C VAL A 95 -12.32 2.14 -10.92
N VAL A 96 -12.13 1.57 -9.73
CA VAL A 96 -10.95 0.76 -9.40
C VAL A 96 -11.40 -0.66 -9.12
N GLN A 97 -10.74 -1.64 -9.73
CA GLN A 97 -11.04 -3.06 -9.54
C GLN A 97 -9.75 -3.88 -9.52
N ASN A 98 -9.73 -4.96 -8.74
CA ASN A 98 -8.61 -5.90 -8.71
C ASN A 98 -9.03 -7.38 -8.83
N PHE A 99 -10.08 -7.65 -9.59
CA PHE A 99 -10.43 -9.01 -9.96
C PHE A 99 -9.47 -9.56 -11.02
N SER A 100 -9.44 -10.89 -11.16
CA SER A 100 -8.67 -11.49 -12.24
C SER A 100 -9.19 -11.05 -13.61
N PRO A 101 -8.28 -10.83 -14.59
CA PRO A 101 -8.66 -10.37 -15.93
C PRO A 101 -9.82 -11.19 -16.52
N GLY A 102 -10.74 -10.53 -17.22
CA GLY A 102 -11.95 -11.17 -17.78
C GLY A 102 -13.15 -11.22 -16.85
N THR A 103 -12.97 -11.04 -15.53
CA THR A 103 -14.08 -11.09 -14.56
C THR A 103 -15.06 -9.93 -14.78
N MET A 104 -14.56 -8.71 -14.91
CA MET A 104 -15.40 -7.53 -15.11
C MET A 104 -16.08 -7.54 -16.48
N GLU A 105 -15.39 -8.04 -17.51
CA GLU A 105 -15.98 -8.26 -18.83
C GLU A 105 -17.14 -9.26 -18.77
N SER A 106 -16.97 -10.36 -18.03
CA SER A 106 -18.01 -11.38 -17.86
C SER A 106 -19.24 -10.86 -17.10
N LEU A 107 -19.05 -9.91 -16.18
CA LEU A 107 -20.14 -9.21 -15.49
C LEU A 107 -20.80 -8.12 -16.36
N GLY A 108 -20.26 -7.82 -17.55
CA GLY A 108 -20.72 -6.72 -18.38
C GLY A 108 -20.39 -5.34 -17.80
N LEU A 109 -19.28 -5.26 -17.06
CA LEU A 109 -18.73 -4.08 -16.40
C LEU A 109 -17.29 -3.77 -16.85
N GLY A 110 -16.83 -4.37 -17.96
CA GLY A 110 -15.52 -4.09 -18.54
C GLY A 110 -15.40 -2.65 -19.06
N TYR A 111 -14.17 -2.20 -19.30
CA TYR A 111 -13.87 -0.81 -19.65
C TYR A 111 -14.68 -0.28 -20.84
N GLU A 112 -14.77 -1.03 -21.93
CA GLU A 112 -15.50 -0.58 -23.14
C GLU A 112 -16.97 -0.29 -22.83
N VAL A 113 -17.63 -1.12 -22.02
CA VAL A 113 -19.02 -0.90 -21.59
C VAL A 113 -19.15 0.34 -20.71
N LEU A 114 -18.24 0.51 -19.74
CA LEU A 114 -18.32 1.64 -18.82
C LEU A 114 -17.97 2.97 -19.49
N LYS A 115 -17.08 2.95 -20.47
CA LYS A 115 -16.72 4.11 -21.30
C LYS A 115 -17.89 4.58 -22.17
N GLU A 116 -18.72 3.66 -22.70
CA GLU A 116 -19.94 4.05 -23.42
C GLU A 116 -20.93 4.78 -22.52
N LEU A 117 -21.05 4.36 -21.26
CA LEU A 117 -21.92 5.00 -20.27
C LEU A 117 -21.37 6.34 -19.78
N ASN A 118 -20.04 6.43 -19.63
CA ASN A 118 -19.34 7.61 -19.16
C ASN A 118 -17.99 7.74 -19.89
N PRO A 119 -17.91 8.53 -20.97
CA PRO A 119 -16.66 8.74 -21.72
C PRO A 119 -15.53 9.40 -20.92
N LYS A 120 -15.85 9.96 -19.74
CA LYS A 120 -14.89 10.59 -18.82
C LYS A 120 -14.33 9.63 -17.76
N VAL A 121 -14.84 8.40 -17.68
CA VAL A 121 -14.46 7.45 -16.63
C VAL A 121 -12.98 7.09 -16.72
N ILE A 122 -12.30 7.09 -15.58
CA ILE A 122 -10.98 6.48 -15.43
C ILE A 122 -11.20 5.08 -14.87
N TYR A 123 -10.80 4.07 -15.63
CA TYR A 123 -10.96 2.67 -15.23
C TYR A 123 -9.59 2.08 -14.89
N ALA A 124 -9.32 1.87 -13.60
CA ALA A 124 -8.07 1.29 -13.13
C ALA A 124 -8.26 -0.21 -12.86
N ALA A 125 -7.59 -1.02 -13.67
CA ALA A 125 -7.53 -2.47 -13.53
C ALA A 125 -6.21 -2.88 -12.89
N LEU A 126 -6.28 -3.41 -11.68
CA LEU A 126 -5.13 -3.79 -10.87
C LEU A 126 -5.05 -5.33 -10.85
N SER A 127 -4.07 -5.93 -11.51
CA SER A 127 -3.93 -7.40 -11.56
C SER A 127 -2.48 -7.85 -11.34
N GLY A 128 -2.26 -9.15 -11.13
CA GLY A 128 -0.91 -9.69 -10.90
C GLY A 128 0.04 -9.49 -12.08
N PHE A 129 -0.46 -9.81 -13.29
CA PHE A 129 0.33 -9.94 -14.52
C PHE A 129 -0.17 -9.03 -15.65
N GLY A 130 -1.02 -8.04 -15.33
CA GLY A 130 -1.61 -7.12 -16.31
C GLY A 130 -2.87 -7.67 -16.99
N GLN A 131 -3.44 -6.88 -17.90
CA GLN A 131 -4.61 -7.26 -18.69
C GLN A 131 -4.25 -7.96 -20.01
N TYR A 132 -2.97 -8.19 -20.28
CA TYR A 132 -2.46 -8.93 -21.44
C TYR A 132 -1.17 -9.69 -21.10
N GLY A 133 -0.71 -10.53 -22.04
CA GLY A 133 0.52 -11.31 -21.89
C GLY A 133 0.29 -12.79 -21.53
N PRO A 134 1.35 -13.60 -21.53
CA PRO A 134 1.24 -15.07 -21.40
C PRO A 134 0.76 -15.53 -20.02
N TYR A 135 0.98 -14.72 -18.98
CA TYR A 135 0.58 -15.03 -17.60
C TYR A 135 -0.66 -14.28 -17.12
N ARG A 136 -1.37 -13.61 -18.04
CA ARG A 136 -2.57 -12.81 -17.74
C ARG A 136 -3.59 -13.57 -16.88
N GLU A 137 -3.79 -14.86 -17.16
CA GLU A 137 -4.80 -15.70 -16.48
C GLU A 137 -4.30 -16.30 -15.15
N TRP A 138 -3.04 -16.06 -14.77
CA TRP A 138 -2.50 -16.55 -13.51
C TRP A 138 -3.05 -15.76 -12.32
N ARG A 139 -3.29 -16.47 -11.21
CA ARG A 139 -3.64 -15.84 -9.93
C ARG A 139 -2.38 -15.33 -9.25
N SER A 140 -2.50 -14.22 -8.55
CA SER A 140 -1.38 -13.55 -7.89
C SER A 140 -1.81 -13.03 -6.52
N TYR A 141 -0.86 -13.11 -5.60
CA TYR A 141 -0.78 -12.32 -4.36
C TYR A 141 0.57 -11.58 -4.40
N ALA A 142 0.79 -10.62 -3.51
CA ALA A 142 2.05 -9.89 -3.41
C ALA A 142 3.30 -10.79 -3.52
N MET A 143 3.30 -11.94 -2.85
CA MET A 143 4.44 -12.87 -2.75
C MET A 143 4.81 -13.47 -4.11
N ILE A 144 3.81 -13.66 -4.98
CA ILE A 144 4.02 -14.18 -6.33
C ILE A 144 4.76 -13.12 -7.18
N ALA A 145 4.32 -11.87 -7.10
CA ALA A 145 4.98 -10.76 -7.78
C ALA A 145 6.40 -10.51 -7.23
N GLU A 146 6.59 -10.57 -5.92
CA GLU A 146 7.90 -10.45 -5.24
C GLU A 146 8.88 -11.55 -5.67
N ALA A 147 8.40 -12.80 -5.77
CA ALA A 147 9.20 -13.92 -6.21
C ALA A 147 9.61 -13.79 -7.67
N MET A 148 8.66 -13.51 -8.57
CA MET A 148 8.92 -13.44 -10.01
C MET A 148 9.71 -12.20 -10.44
N SER A 149 9.67 -11.12 -9.65
CA SER A 149 10.48 -9.92 -9.87
C SER A 149 11.91 -10.02 -9.33
N GLY A 150 12.25 -11.12 -8.64
CA GLY A 150 13.58 -11.39 -8.11
C GLY A 150 13.86 -10.78 -6.73
N HIS A 151 12.91 -10.07 -6.11
CA HIS A 151 13.10 -9.46 -4.79
C HIS A 151 13.23 -10.51 -3.67
N THR A 152 12.49 -11.62 -3.73
CA THR A 152 12.60 -12.71 -2.77
C THR A 152 14.00 -13.34 -2.78
N MET A 153 14.59 -13.53 -3.97
CA MET A 153 15.96 -14.04 -4.08
C MET A 153 16.97 -13.03 -3.54
N LEU A 154 16.84 -11.75 -3.91
CA LEU A 154 17.73 -10.69 -3.42
C LEU A 154 17.68 -10.52 -1.89
N THR A 155 16.50 -10.71 -1.29
CA THR A 155 16.33 -10.66 0.17
C THR A 155 17.12 -11.81 0.83
N GLY A 156 17.02 -13.03 0.28
CA GLY A 156 17.82 -14.17 0.72
C GLY A 156 19.33 -13.95 0.55
N GLU A 157 19.77 -13.57 -0.65
CA GLU A 157 21.19 -13.33 -0.97
C GLU A 157 21.83 -12.25 -0.09
N ASN A 158 21.07 -11.25 0.37
CA ASN A 158 21.55 -10.22 1.30
C ASN A 158 21.72 -10.74 2.74
N ALA A 159 21.00 -11.80 3.13
CA ALA A 159 21.12 -12.44 4.44
C ALA A 159 22.23 -13.51 4.42
N ASP A 160 22.15 -14.43 3.46
CA ASP A 160 23.13 -15.47 3.20
C ASP A 160 23.20 -15.73 1.69
N PRO A 161 24.30 -15.36 1.01
CA PRO A 161 24.51 -15.63 -0.42
C PRO A 161 24.35 -17.10 -0.85
N ASN A 162 24.54 -18.04 0.08
CA ASN A 162 24.40 -19.48 -0.16
C ASN A 162 23.14 -20.08 0.49
N GLY A 163 22.32 -19.24 1.13
CA GLY A 163 21.09 -19.63 1.81
C GLY A 163 19.90 -19.77 0.87
N PRO A 164 18.75 -20.24 1.39
CA PRO A 164 17.52 -20.24 0.61
C PRO A 164 17.00 -18.80 0.38
N PRO A 165 16.10 -18.60 -0.60
CA PRO A 165 15.35 -17.34 -0.72
C PRO A 165 14.58 -17.03 0.57
N ILE A 166 14.42 -15.75 0.87
CA ILE A 166 13.70 -15.26 2.05
C ILE A 166 12.59 -14.34 1.59
N GLU A 167 11.38 -14.54 2.11
CA GLU A 167 10.23 -13.68 1.82
C GLU A 167 10.46 -12.24 2.30
N MET A 168 9.84 -11.29 1.60
CA MET A 168 9.77 -9.92 2.09
C MET A 168 8.79 -9.85 3.27
N ALA A 169 9.06 -8.95 4.21
CA ALA A 169 8.09 -8.67 5.26
C ALA A 169 6.91 -7.87 4.68
N GLN A 170 5.69 -8.22 5.12
CA GLN A 170 4.44 -7.59 4.67
C GLN A 170 4.19 -7.73 3.16
N ALA A 171 3.08 -7.18 2.66
CA ALA A 171 2.66 -7.33 1.27
C ALA A 171 3.20 -6.22 0.35
N TYR A 172 4.53 -6.08 0.25
CA TYR A 172 5.11 -4.99 -0.56
C TYR A 172 4.77 -5.12 -2.05
N GLY A 173 4.62 -6.35 -2.56
CA GLY A 173 4.11 -6.66 -3.89
C GLY A 173 2.65 -6.22 -4.15
N ASP A 174 1.91 -5.79 -3.12
CA ASP A 174 0.60 -5.15 -3.25
C ASP A 174 0.70 -3.63 -3.01
N LEU A 175 1.41 -3.22 -1.96
CA LEU A 175 1.50 -1.82 -1.51
C LEU A 175 2.29 -0.92 -2.48
N GLY A 176 3.43 -1.42 -2.97
CA GLY A 176 4.26 -0.72 -3.93
C GLY A 176 3.53 -0.45 -5.25
N PRO A 177 2.96 -1.48 -5.90
CA PRO A 177 2.13 -1.31 -7.09
C PRO A 177 0.86 -0.47 -6.82
N GLY A 178 0.22 -0.62 -5.66
CA GLY A 178 -0.96 0.18 -5.29
C GLY A 178 -0.67 1.67 -5.24
N THR A 179 0.52 2.04 -4.78
CA THR A 179 0.99 3.43 -4.80
C THR A 179 1.21 3.95 -6.23
N MET A 180 1.73 3.11 -7.14
CA MET A 180 1.82 3.47 -8.56
C MET A 180 0.43 3.65 -9.20
N ALA A 181 -0.56 2.85 -8.80
CA ALA A 181 -1.93 2.99 -9.28
C ALA A 181 -2.53 4.36 -8.92
N VAL A 182 -2.34 4.84 -7.68
CA VAL A 182 -2.77 6.20 -7.28
C VAL A 182 -2.12 7.24 -8.18
N MET A 183 -0.81 7.17 -8.39
CA MET A 183 -0.08 8.09 -9.26
C MET A 183 -0.65 8.09 -10.69
N ALA A 184 -0.92 6.91 -11.26
CA ALA A 184 -1.48 6.77 -12.59
C ALA A 184 -2.91 7.33 -12.69
N ILE A 185 -3.74 7.11 -11.67
CA ILE A 185 -5.10 7.68 -11.60
C ILE A 185 -5.04 9.20 -11.54
N LEU A 186 -4.16 9.78 -10.72
CA LEU A 186 -3.97 11.23 -10.67
C LEU A 186 -3.51 11.79 -12.02
N MET A 187 -2.63 11.08 -12.74
CA MET A 187 -2.23 11.46 -14.10
C MET A 187 -3.38 11.39 -15.09
N ALA A 188 -4.23 10.35 -15.02
CA ALA A 188 -5.40 10.21 -15.86
C ALA A 188 -6.48 11.28 -15.56
N LEU A 189 -6.66 11.66 -14.29
CA LEU A 189 -7.52 12.78 -13.90
C LEU A 189 -7.03 14.08 -14.55
N ARG A 190 -5.72 14.36 -14.47
CA ARG A 190 -5.13 15.53 -15.14
C ARG A 190 -5.27 15.49 -16.66
N HIS A 191 -5.23 14.31 -17.28
CA HIS A 191 -5.50 14.14 -18.71
C HIS A 191 -6.96 14.49 -19.01
N ARG A 192 -7.90 13.87 -18.29
CA ARG A 192 -9.34 14.08 -18.42
C ARG A 192 -9.73 15.54 -18.22
N ASP A 193 -9.15 16.24 -17.26
CA ASP A 193 -9.48 17.65 -17.01
C ASP A 193 -9.06 18.56 -18.18
N ARG A 194 -8.04 18.14 -18.95
CA ARG A 194 -7.57 18.86 -20.14
C ARG A 194 -8.30 18.49 -21.41
N THR A 195 -8.70 17.23 -21.55
CA THR A 195 -9.25 16.69 -22.82
C THR A 195 -10.75 16.43 -22.77
N GLY A 196 -11.31 16.34 -21.57
CA GLY A 196 -12.69 15.90 -21.34
C GLY A 196 -12.90 14.39 -21.56
N ILE A 197 -11.84 13.59 -21.65
CA ILE A 197 -11.90 12.15 -21.98
C ILE A 197 -11.15 11.34 -20.91
N GLY A 198 -11.77 10.26 -20.44
CA GLY A 198 -11.17 9.30 -19.50
C GLY A 198 -10.30 8.25 -20.18
N GLN A 199 -9.78 7.30 -19.42
CA GLN A 199 -8.96 6.23 -19.97
C GLN A 199 -8.92 5.00 -19.07
N MET A 200 -8.53 3.86 -19.65
CA MET A 200 -8.15 2.69 -18.90
C MET A 200 -6.70 2.81 -18.41
N ILE A 201 -6.45 2.30 -17.21
CA ILE A 201 -5.13 2.12 -16.61
C ILE A 201 -4.99 0.62 -16.30
N ASP A 202 -3.94 0.00 -16.83
CA ASP A 202 -3.55 -1.37 -16.51
C ASP A 202 -2.33 -1.33 -15.59
N VAL A 203 -2.48 -1.81 -14.36
CA VAL A 203 -1.40 -1.87 -13.37
C VAL A 203 -1.15 -3.32 -12.99
N ALA A 204 -0.01 -3.84 -13.44
CA ALA A 204 0.45 -5.18 -13.10
C ALA A 204 1.38 -5.15 -11.87
N GLN A 205 1.10 -6.01 -10.87
CA GLN A 205 1.99 -6.16 -9.71
C GLN A 205 3.43 -6.49 -10.14
N LEU A 206 3.58 -7.45 -11.07
CA LEU A 206 4.88 -7.89 -11.54
C LEU A 206 5.65 -6.74 -12.22
N ASP A 207 5.02 -5.97 -13.11
CA ASP A 207 5.68 -4.88 -13.83
C ASP A 207 6.21 -3.82 -12.87
N CYS A 208 5.38 -3.42 -11.89
CA CYS A 208 5.78 -2.49 -10.84
C CYS A 208 6.94 -3.04 -10.00
N MET A 209 6.90 -4.31 -9.61
CA MET A 209 7.96 -4.92 -8.80
C MET A 209 9.28 -5.10 -9.58
N VAL A 210 9.19 -5.41 -10.87
CA VAL A 210 10.34 -5.39 -11.80
C VAL A 210 10.92 -3.99 -11.89
N ALA A 211 10.09 -2.95 -12.02
CA ALA A 211 10.54 -1.56 -12.05
C ALA A 211 11.26 -1.12 -10.75
N TYR A 212 10.86 -1.66 -9.60
CA TYR A 212 11.56 -1.43 -8.32
C TYR A 212 12.88 -2.21 -8.20
N ASN A 213 13.15 -3.20 -9.05
CA ASN A 213 14.35 -4.02 -8.97
C ASN A 213 15.49 -3.47 -9.84
N THR A 214 16.29 -2.56 -9.30
CA THR A 214 17.45 -1.97 -10.00
C THR A 214 18.57 -2.98 -10.32
N ALA A 215 18.57 -4.15 -9.67
CA ALA A 215 19.51 -5.22 -9.98
C ALA A 215 19.33 -5.77 -11.39
N ILE A 216 18.11 -5.69 -11.94
CA ILE A 216 17.81 -6.07 -13.32
C ILE A 216 18.59 -5.19 -14.29
N THR A 217 18.60 -3.87 -14.09
CA THR A 217 19.42 -2.96 -14.90
C THR A 217 20.91 -3.28 -14.76
N GLY A 218 21.37 -3.60 -13.53
CA GLY A 218 22.74 -4.05 -13.29
C GLY A 218 23.11 -5.29 -14.12
N TYR A 219 22.22 -6.28 -14.15
CA TYR A 219 22.39 -7.47 -14.97
C TYR A 219 22.37 -7.15 -16.47
N LEU A 220 21.42 -6.36 -16.95
CA LEU A 220 21.31 -5.98 -18.38
C LEU A 220 22.56 -5.27 -18.91
N LEU A 221 23.24 -4.47 -18.07
CA LEU A 221 24.45 -3.75 -18.45
C LEU A 221 25.72 -4.61 -18.40
N SER A 222 25.75 -5.65 -17.58
CA SER A 222 26.98 -6.37 -17.23
C SER A 222 26.99 -7.84 -17.61
N GLY A 223 25.82 -8.46 -17.78
CA GLY A 223 25.62 -9.90 -17.87
C GLY A 223 25.88 -10.65 -16.57
N LEU A 224 26.05 -9.96 -15.44
CA LEU A 224 26.42 -10.53 -14.15
C LEU A 224 25.30 -10.38 -13.14
N LYS A 225 25.07 -11.45 -12.36
CA LYS A 225 24.18 -11.39 -11.20
C LYS A 225 24.71 -10.39 -10.17
N PRO A 226 23.85 -9.89 -9.26
CA PRO A 226 24.23 -8.81 -8.34
C PRO A 226 25.45 -9.12 -7.48
N LEU A 227 25.56 -10.35 -6.96
CA LEU A 227 26.73 -10.79 -6.20
C LEU A 227 28.00 -10.86 -7.07
N GLU A 228 27.92 -11.51 -8.22
CA GLU A 228 29.03 -11.60 -9.19
C GLU A 228 29.52 -10.21 -9.63
N LEU A 229 28.58 -9.28 -9.84
CA LEU A 229 28.88 -7.90 -10.21
C LEU A 229 29.62 -7.17 -9.09
N ARG A 230 29.20 -7.36 -7.84
CA ARG A 230 29.85 -6.79 -6.64
C ARG A 230 31.25 -7.37 -6.44
N GLU A 231 31.44 -8.66 -6.71
CA GLU A 231 32.74 -9.34 -6.62
C GLU A 231 33.71 -8.89 -7.71
N LYS A 232 33.23 -8.75 -8.96
CA LYS A 232 34.05 -8.30 -10.09
C LYS A 232 34.44 -6.83 -9.99
N PHE A 233 33.53 -5.99 -9.49
CA PHE A 233 33.78 -4.55 -9.33
C PHE A 233 33.60 -4.14 -7.86
N PRO A 234 34.52 -4.58 -6.99
CA PRO A 234 34.45 -4.22 -5.58
C PRO A 234 34.69 -2.71 -5.46
N ARG A 235 33.67 -1.97 -5.04
CA ARG A 235 33.89 -0.63 -4.50
C ARG A 235 34.35 -0.78 -3.05
N GLY A 236 35.23 0.11 -2.59
CA GLY A 236 35.61 0.20 -1.18
C GLY A 236 34.34 0.18 -0.36
N ARG A 237 34.12 -0.93 0.36
CA ARG A 237 32.87 -1.13 1.08
C ARG A 237 32.87 -0.07 2.16
N GLY A 238 31.82 0.76 2.16
CA GLY A 238 31.47 1.36 3.42
C GLY A 238 31.24 0.25 4.44
N ALA A 239 31.58 0.50 5.69
CA ALA A 239 31.31 -0.45 6.75
C ALA A 239 29.89 -0.25 7.30
N GLY A 240 29.34 -1.26 7.94
CA GLY A 240 27.98 -1.21 8.46
C GLY A 240 27.27 -2.56 8.34
N GLY A 241 26.06 -2.61 8.85
CA GLY A 241 25.34 -3.86 9.00
C GLY A 241 24.27 -3.80 10.07
N ILE A 242 23.69 -4.97 10.30
CA ILE A 242 22.83 -5.24 11.44
C ILE A 242 23.71 -5.87 12.52
N PHE A 243 23.71 -5.31 13.72
CA PHE A 243 24.58 -5.73 14.81
C PHE A 243 23.78 -5.97 16.08
N LYS A 244 24.12 -7.04 16.79
CA LYS A 244 23.50 -7.39 18.07
C LYS A 244 24.15 -6.61 19.21
N THR A 245 23.35 -6.18 20.17
CA THR A 245 23.80 -5.42 21.36
C THR A 245 23.82 -6.32 22.60
N LYS A 246 24.49 -5.89 23.68
CA LYS A 246 24.70 -6.72 24.88
C LYS A 246 23.40 -7.06 25.64
N ASP A 247 22.40 -6.21 25.49
CA ASP A 247 21.05 -6.34 26.05
C ASP A 247 20.10 -7.17 25.15
N GLY A 248 20.61 -7.77 24.09
CA GLY A 248 19.86 -8.66 23.20
C GLY A 248 19.10 -7.95 22.07
N GLY A 249 19.15 -6.61 22.03
CA GLY A 249 18.61 -5.80 20.95
C GLY A 249 19.47 -5.80 19.68
N TRP A 250 19.03 -5.01 18.70
CA TRP A 250 19.71 -4.87 17.41
C TRP A 250 19.74 -3.41 16.96
N ILE A 251 20.79 -3.05 16.23
CA ILE A 251 20.90 -1.77 15.52
C ILE A 251 21.14 -2.00 14.04
N ARG A 252 20.78 -1.03 13.20
CA ARG A 252 21.28 -0.87 11.84
C ARG A 252 22.23 0.31 11.81
N MET A 253 23.45 0.10 11.32
CA MET A 253 24.44 1.16 11.15
C MET A 253 25.01 1.14 9.73
N THR A 254 25.39 2.30 9.22
CA THR A 254 25.88 2.47 7.86
C THR A 254 26.95 3.55 7.79
N ALA A 255 28.07 3.24 7.13
CA ALA A 255 29.21 4.12 6.95
C ALA A 255 29.73 4.02 5.51
N PHE A 256 29.08 4.68 4.56
CA PHE A 256 29.49 4.67 3.14
C PHE A 256 30.32 5.90 2.73
N GLY A 257 31.38 5.64 1.97
CA GLY A 257 32.20 6.65 1.31
C GLY A 257 33.33 7.23 2.18
N PRO A 258 34.26 8.00 1.59
CA PRO A 258 35.51 8.42 2.25
C PRO A 258 35.30 9.17 3.56
N ARG A 259 34.35 10.11 3.58
CA ARG A 259 34.05 10.92 4.77
C ARG A 259 33.57 10.10 5.97
N ALA A 260 32.85 9.00 5.73
CA ALA A 260 32.40 8.13 6.81
C ALA A 260 33.58 7.34 7.40
N LEU A 261 34.46 6.84 6.52
CA LEU A 261 35.69 6.14 6.93
C LEU A 261 36.64 7.06 7.69
N ASP A 262 36.84 8.31 7.24
CA ASP A 262 37.68 9.29 7.93
C ASP A 262 37.19 9.58 9.36
N ARG A 263 35.86 9.65 9.57
CA ARG A 263 35.26 9.82 10.91
C ARG A 263 35.55 8.61 11.80
N ILE A 264 35.49 7.40 11.25
CA ILE A 264 35.81 6.16 11.97
C ILE A 264 37.29 6.17 12.38
N VAL A 265 38.20 6.46 11.44
CA VAL A 265 39.64 6.58 11.71
C VAL A 265 39.89 7.59 12.82
N GLN A 266 39.32 8.79 12.72
CA GLN A 266 39.52 9.86 13.69
C GLN A 266 38.97 9.50 15.08
N HIS A 267 37.80 8.86 15.15
CA HIS A 267 37.13 8.59 16.42
C HIS A 267 37.65 7.32 17.10
N MET A 268 37.98 6.29 16.33
CA MET A 268 38.39 4.98 16.84
C MET A 268 39.91 4.78 16.86
N GLY A 269 40.68 5.66 16.20
CA GLY A 269 42.14 5.55 16.14
C GLY A 269 42.62 4.32 15.36
N VAL A 270 41.85 3.92 14.35
CA VAL A 270 42.13 2.76 13.48
C VAL A 270 42.55 3.24 12.09
N GLU A 271 43.27 2.42 11.35
CA GLU A 271 43.57 2.69 9.94
C GLU A 271 42.40 2.27 9.03
N HIS A 272 42.34 2.82 7.81
CA HIS A 272 41.24 2.55 6.86
C HIS A 272 41.07 1.06 6.54
N ASP A 273 42.17 0.31 6.44
CA ASP A 273 42.19 -1.13 6.14
C ASP A 273 41.73 -2.01 7.31
N GLN A 274 41.72 -1.45 8.53
CA GLN A 274 41.23 -2.13 9.72
C GLN A 274 39.71 -2.03 9.85
N ILE A 275 39.05 -1.14 9.11
CA ILE A 275 37.59 -0.92 9.19
C ILE A 275 36.84 -2.11 8.57
N THR A 276 36.44 -3.07 9.42
CA THR A 276 35.71 -4.28 9.03
C THR A 276 34.33 -4.36 9.69
N LYS A 277 33.47 -5.26 9.19
CA LYS A 277 32.17 -5.53 9.81
C LYS A 277 32.35 -6.13 11.21
N GLU A 278 33.32 -7.01 11.36
CA GLU A 278 33.65 -7.73 12.59
C GLU A 278 34.06 -6.75 13.71
N MET A 279 34.82 -5.70 13.39
CA MET A 279 35.15 -4.64 14.34
C MET A 279 33.87 -3.99 14.92
N PHE A 280 32.92 -3.64 14.06
CA PHE A 280 31.67 -3.04 14.51
C PHE A 280 30.81 -4.02 15.29
N GLU A 281 30.84 -5.31 14.94
CA GLU A 281 30.15 -6.35 15.67
C GLU A 281 30.69 -6.50 17.09
N GLU A 282 32.00 -6.63 17.25
CA GLU A 282 32.67 -6.72 18.55
C GLU A 282 32.43 -5.49 19.42
N LYS A 283 32.54 -4.28 18.82
CA LYS A 283 32.31 -3.02 19.53
C LYS A 283 30.85 -2.88 19.98
N THR A 284 29.91 -3.20 19.12
CA THR A 284 28.46 -3.09 19.40
C THR A 284 28.01 -4.10 20.44
N ALA A 285 28.58 -5.31 20.44
CA ALA A 285 28.25 -6.37 21.40
C ALA A 285 28.59 -6.01 22.86
N GLN A 286 29.35 -4.93 23.11
CA GLN A 286 29.71 -4.43 24.44
C GLN A 286 28.81 -3.27 24.91
N MET A 287 27.89 -2.81 24.07
CA MET A 287 26.99 -1.68 24.33
C MET A 287 25.55 -2.15 24.44
N THR A 288 24.75 -1.45 25.25
CA THR A 288 23.28 -1.52 25.13
C THR A 288 22.86 -0.94 23.77
N ARG A 289 21.63 -1.20 23.34
CA ARG A 289 21.12 -0.64 22.09
C ARG A 289 21.21 0.89 22.05
N ASP A 290 20.81 1.56 23.13
CA ASP A 290 20.81 3.01 23.21
C ASP A 290 22.22 3.60 23.26
N GLU A 291 23.14 2.97 24.00
CA GLU A 291 24.57 3.35 24.01
C GLU A 291 25.16 3.24 22.60
N ALA A 292 24.86 2.17 21.87
CA ALA A 292 25.39 1.94 20.53
C ALA A 292 24.85 2.95 19.52
N VAL A 293 23.53 3.20 19.52
CA VAL A 293 22.92 4.22 18.66
C VAL A 293 23.59 5.56 18.92
N LYS A 294 23.65 6.00 20.18
CA LYS A 294 24.27 7.28 20.55
C LYS A 294 25.74 7.34 20.11
N TYR A 295 26.51 6.29 20.36
CA TYR A 295 27.93 6.22 20.01
C TYR A 295 28.18 6.45 18.51
N TYR A 296 27.46 5.72 17.65
CA TYR A 296 27.63 5.85 16.21
C TYR A 296 27.04 7.17 15.66
N THR A 297 25.93 7.66 16.21
CA THR A 297 25.38 8.96 15.79
C THR A 297 26.26 10.14 16.21
N ASP A 298 26.90 10.09 17.39
CA ASP A 298 27.84 11.12 17.84
C ASP A 298 29.11 11.15 16.97
N MET A 299 29.50 9.99 16.42
CA MET A 299 30.54 9.89 15.38
C MET A 299 30.08 10.46 14.02
N GLY A 300 28.80 10.77 13.87
CA GLY A 300 28.19 11.26 12.64
C GLY A 300 27.89 10.14 11.62
N LEU A 301 27.77 8.89 12.06
CA LEU A 301 27.35 7.78 11.21
C LEU A 301 25.82 7.59 11.30
N PRO A 302 25.13 7.34 10.18
CA PRO A 302 23.75 6.85 10.20
C PRO A 302 23.62 5.56 11.03
N CYS A 303 22.88 5.64 12.12
CA CYS A 303 22.58 4.51 12.98
C CYS A 303 21.17 4.64 13.56
N ALA A 304 20.46 3.53 13.66
CA ALA A 304 19.12 3.46 14.24
C ALA A 304 18.92 2.13 14.99
N PRO A 305 18.07 2.10 16.03
CA PRO A 305 17.62 0.84 16.62
C PRO A 305 16.74 0.09 15.61
N ILE A 306 16.77 -1.25 15.66
CA ILE A 306 15.78 -2.09 15.00
C ILE A 306 14.67 -2.34 16.02
N LEU A 307 13.47 -1.88 15.71
CA LEU A 307 12.33 -1.86 16.61
C LEU A 307 11.34 -2.98 16.28
N HIS A 308 10.72 -3.54 17.31
CA HIS A 308 9.47 -4.29 17.18
C HIS A 308 8.28 -3.34 16.94
N VAL A 309 7.10 -3.91 16.65
CA VAL A 309 5.88 -3.14 16.32
C VAL A 309 5.46 -2.25 17.50
N ASP A 310 5.44 -2.80 18.70
CA ASP A 310 5.12 -2.09 19.94
C ASP A 310 6.12 -0.96 20.25
N GLU A 311 7.41 -1.21 20.03
CA GLU A 311 8.45 -0.18 20.20
C GLU A 311 8.32 0.94 19.16
N THR A 312 7.94 0.62 17.92
CA THR A 312 7.67 1.62 16.88
C THR A 312 6.49 2.52 17.24
N ILE A 313 5.45 1.95 17.86
CA ILE A 313 4.28 2.70 18.34
C ILE A 313 4.68 3.64 19.48
N ALA A 314 5.60 3.22 20.35
CA ALA A 314 6.09 4.01 21.46
C ALA A 314 7.17 5.05 21.07
N ASP A 315 7.70 5.00 19.83
CA ASP A 315 8.84 5.83 19.43
C ASP A 315 8.51 7.34 19.46
N PRO A 316 9.32 8.18 20.14
CA PRO A 316 9.05 9.61 20.26
C PRO A 316 9.04 10.35 18.92
N HIS A 317 9.87 9.94 17.96
CA HIS A 317 9.93 10.59 16.65
C HIS A 317 8.71 10.23 15.80
N VAL A 318 8.32 8.96 15.78
CA VAL A 318 7.10 8.49 15.08
C VAL A 318 5.87 9.22 15.63
N ASN A 319 5.76 9.36 16.96
CA ASN A 319 4.67 10.10 17.61
C ASN A 319 4.73 11.61 17.31
N ALA A 320 5.91 12.24 17.35
CA ALA A 320 6.08 13.65 16.99
C ALA A 320 5.78 13.96 15.52
N ARG A 321 5.68 12.93 14.67
CA ARG A 321 5.28 13.01 13.27
C ARG A 321 3.81 12.70 13.03
N ASP A 322 3.00 12.61 14.09
CA ASP A 322 1.56 12.35 14.04
C ASP A 322 1.24 11.13 13.17
N MET A 323 1.99 10.04 13.35
CA MET A 323 1.82 8.80 12.58
C MET A 323 0.69 7.92 13.07
N PHE A 324 0.07 8.26 14.20
CA PHE A 324 -1.08 7.54 14.74
C PHE A 324 -2.23 8.51 14.99
N ILE A 325 -3.45 8.05 14.73
CA ILE A 325 -4.70 8.78 15.00
C ILE A 325 -5.65 7.88 15.78
N GLU A 326 -6.46 8.50 16.63
CA GLU A 326 -7.48 7.85 17.44
C GLU A 326 -8.87 8.26 16.94
N MET A 327 -9.80 7.30 16.89
CA MET A 327 -11.19 7.53 16.48
C MET A 327 -12.12 6.45 17.05
N ASP A 328 -13.41 6.73 17.08
CA ASP A 328 -14.41 5.76 17.52
C ASP A 328 -15.00 5.01 16.31
N HIS A 329 -14.94 3.69 16.35
CA HIS A 329 -15.57 2.81 15.38
C HIS A 329 -16.89 2.24 15.93
N PRO A 330 -17.99 2.24 15.13
CA PRO A 330 -19.31 1.81 15.60
C PRO A 330 -19.36 0.46 16.32
N LEU A 331 -18.63 -0.54 15.81
CA LEU A 331 -18.58 -1.89 16.38
C LEU A 331 -17.27 -2.26 17.11
N ALA A 332 -16.14 -1.63 16.80
CA ALA A 332 -14.83 -1.96 17.37
C ALA A 332 -14.47 -1.08 18.58
N GLY A 333 -15.31 -0.08 18.90
CA GLY A 333 -15.08 0.86 19.99
C GLY A 333 -14.00 1.87 19.64
N HIS A 334 -13.28 2.34 20.67
CA HIS A 334 -12.19 3.29 20.49
C HIS A 334 -10.97 2.59 19.89
N ILE A 335 -10.52 3.04 18.72
CA ILE A 335 -9.41 2.44 17.97
C ILE A 335 -8.31 3.46 17.67
N LYS A 336 -7.08 2.94 17.55
CA LYS A 336 -5.89 3.69 17.17
C LYS A 336 -5.32 3.12 15.89
N LEU A 337 -5.16 3.95 14.87
CA LEU A 337 -4.79 3.56 13.51
C LEU A 337 -3.59 4.37 13.01
N ILE A 338 -2.98 3.91 11.93
CA ILE A 338 -1.88 4.60 11.24
C ILE A 338 -2.46 5.79 10.47
N ASN A 339 -1.83 6.96 10.64
CA ASN A 339 -2.19 8.19 9.94
C ASN A 339 -1.50 8.30 8.57
N PHE A 340 -1.99 9.19 7.71
CA PHE A 340 -1.40 9.42 6.40
C PHE A 340 0.09 9.84 6.50
N PRO A 341 1.01 9.18 5.77
CA PRO A 341 2.45 9.31 6.02
C PRO A 341 3.06 10.60 5.45
N VAL A 342 2.43 11.22 4.45
CA VAL A 342 2.96 12.43 3.77
C VAL A 342 2.34 13.69 4.38
N LYS A 343 3.18 14.66 4.71
CA LYS A 343 2.76 15.91 5.36
C LYS A 343 2.72 17.06 4.35
N PHE A 344 1.53 17.36 3.83
CA PHE A 344 1.30 18.52 2.96
C PHE A 344 1.19 19.79 3.80
N SER A 345 1.84 20.88 3.35
CA SER A 345 1.83 22.16 4.08
C SER A 345 0.50 22.91 3.99
N GLU A 346 -0.20 22.82 2.85
CA GLU A 346 -1.43 23.58 2.58
C GLU A 346 -2.70 22.73 2.62
N THR A 347 -2.59 21.46 2.23
CA THR A 347 -3.72 20.53 2.06
C THR A 347 -3.45 19.21 2.78
N PRO A 348 -3.34 19.22 4.13
CA PRO A 348 -3.09 17.99 4.88
C PRO A 348 -4.21 16.97 4.64
N ALA A 349 -3.84 15.70 4.48
CA ALA A 349 -4.79 14.59 4.42
C ALA A 349 -5.59 14.51 5.72
N GLN A 350 -6.85 14.06 5.64
CA GLN A 350 -7.75 14.04 6.79
C GLN A 350 -8.39 12.65 6.95
N LEU A 351 -8.03 11.97 8.03
CA LEU A 351 -8.64 10.70 8.43
C LEU A 351 -9.78 11.00 9.39
N LYS A 352 -11.02 10.98 8.87
CA LYS A 352 -12.21 11.47 9.57
C LYS A 352 -13.13 10.35 10.02
N THR A 353 -13.24 9.29 9.23
CA THR A 353 -14.15 8.18 9.52
C THR A 353 -13.38 6.87 9.56
N PRO A 354 -13.72 5.97 10.49
CA PRO A 354 -13.13 4.65 10.54
C PRO A 354 -13.56 3.83 9.32
N ALA A 355 -12.99 2.63 9.18
CA ALA A 355 -13.49 1.67 8.20
C ALA A 355 -14.99 1.41 8.40
N PRO A 356 -15.78 1.30 7.32
CA PRO A 356 -17.22 1.18 7.43
C PRO A 356 -17.69 -0.23 7.81
N THR A 357 -18.80 -0.31 8.56
CA THR A 357 -19.53 -1.58 8.74
C THR A 357 -20.18 -2.00 7.42
N LEU A 358 -20.57 -3.27 7.31
CA LEU A 358 -21.17 -3.81 6.09
C LEU A 358 -22.50 -3.12 5.80
N GLY A 359 -22.63 -2.53 4.62
CA GLY A 359 -23.82 -1.81 4.17
C GLY A 359 -24.11 -0.52 4.93
N GLN A 360 -23.15 0.00 5.72
CA GLN A 360 -23.33 1.18 6.57
C GLN A 360 -23.92 2.38 5.79
N HIS A 361 -23.52 2.54 4.53
CA HIS A 361 -23.87 3.70 3.71
C HIS A 361 -24.85 3.35 2.57
N ASN A 362 -25.49 2.17 2.59
CA ASN A 362 -26.46 1.76 1.56
C ASN A 362 -27.54 2.82 1.33
N LYS A 363 -28.20 3.28 2.41
CA LYS A 363 -29.28 4.26 2.32
C LYS A 363 -28.78 5.61 1.82
N GLU A 364 -27.69 6.09 2.42
CA GLU A 364 -27.08 7.38 2.07
C GLU A 364 -26.70 7.43 0.59
N VAL A 365 -25.92 6.45 0.11
CA VAL A 365 -25.44 6.42 -1.27
C VAL A 365 -26.60 6.29 -2.27
N LEU A 366 -27.55 5.38 -2.03
CA LEU A 366 -28.66 5.15 -2.97
C LEU A 366 -29.63 6.34 -3.03
N THR A 367 -29.84 7.04 -1.91
CA THR A 367 -30.69 8.24 -1.90
C THR A 367 -29.95 9.46 -2.46
N GLU A 368 -28.74 9.75 -2.01
CA GLU A 368 -28.05 11.00 -2.37
C GLU A 368 -27.46 10.96 -3.79
N VAL A 369 -26.96 9.80 -4.25
CA VAL A 369 -26.32 9.69 -5.56
C VAL A 369 -27.33 9.33 -6.65
N LEU A 370 -28.26 8.40 -6.37
CA LEU A 370 -29.22 7.88 -7.35
C LEU A 370 -30.65 8.39 -7.17
N GLY A 371 -30.96 9.10 -6.09
CA GLY A 371 -32.31 9.64 -5.84
C GLY A 371 -33.34 8.55 -5.51
N TYR A 372 -32.92 7.38 -5.02
CA TYR A 372 -33.84 6.30 -4.72
C TYR A 372 -34.69 6.62 -3.47
N SER A 373 -35.98 6.31 -3.55
CA SER A 373 -36.90 6.42 -2.42
C SER A 373 -36.64 5.32 -1.38
N GLU A 374 -37.11 5.53 -0.15
CA GLU A 374 -36.99 4.52 0.90
C GLU A 374 -37.69 3.21 0.53
N GLU A 375 -38.80 3.29 -0.21
CA GLU A 375 -39.55 2.12 -0.69
C GLU A 375 -38.71 1.29 -1.65
N ARG A 376 -38.02 1.92 -2.61
CA ARG A 376 -37.13 1.22 -3.54
C ARG A 376 -35.96 0.57 -2.79
N ILE A 377 -35.38 1.25 -1.80
CA ILE A 377 -34.30 0.69 -0.99
C ILE A 377 -34.78 -0.53 -0.19
N LYS A 378 -35.95 -0.46 0.44
CA LYS A 378 -36.57 -1.60 1.14
C LYS A 378 -36.85 -2.77 0.19
N GLU A 379 -37.28 -2.49 -1.03
CA GLU A 379 -37.47 -3.51 -2.07
C GLU A 379 -36.14 -4.21 -2.41
N LEU A 380 -35.06 -3.46 -2.64
CA LEU A 380 -33.74 -4.01 -2.96
C LEU A 380 -33.19 -4.90 -1.83
N VAL A 381 -33.39 -4.49 -0.58
CA VAL A 381 -33.07 -5.31 0.61
C VAL A 381 -33.88 -6.60 0.59
N SER A 382 -35.19 -6.52 0.38
CA SER A 382 -36.07 -7.70 0.39
C SER A 382 -35.73 -8.73 -0.70
N LYS A 383 -35.18 -8.26 -1.82
CA LYS A 383 -34.70 -9.09 -2.93
C LYS A 383 -33.28 -9.63 -2.73
N GLY A 384 -32.57 -9.19 -1.69
CA GLY A 384 -31.16 -9.54 -1.47
C GLY A 384 -30.20 -8.92 -2.48
N VAL A 385 -30.61 -7.84 -3.16
CA VAL A 385 -29.73 -7.06 -4.05
C VAL A 385 -28.70 -6.28 -3.23
N ILE A 386 -29.12 -5.80 -2.05
CA ILE A 386 -28.27 -5.15 -1.04
C ILE A 386 -28.54 -5.78 0.34
N SER A 387 -27.62 -5.61 1.29
CA SER A 387 -27.81 -6.04 2.67
C SER A 387 -28.61 -5.01 3.49
N TYR A 388 -29.08 -5.42 4.66
CA TYR A 388 -29.33 -4.46 5.74
C TYR A 388 -27.99 -3.93 6.27
N PRO A 389 -27.90 -2.67 6.74
CA PRO A 389 -26.73 -2.22 7.48
C PRO A 389 -26.48 -3.16 8.66
N GLY A 390 -25.25 -3.67 8.76
CA GLY A 390 -24.78 -4.58 9.80
C GLY A 390 -24.20 -3.89 11.03
#